data_AF-A0A949DU19-F1
#
_entry.id   AF-A0A949DU19-F1
#
_cell.length_a   1.000
_cell.length_b   1.000
_cell.length_c   1.000
_cell.angle_alpha   90.00
_cell.angle_beta   90.00
_cell.angle_gamma   90.00
#
_symmetry.space_group_name_H-M   'P 1'
#
loop_
_entity.id
_entity.type
_entity.pdbx_description
1 polymer ?
#
loop_
_entity_poly.entity_id
_entity_poly.type
_entity_poly.pdbx_seq_one_letter_code
_entity_poly.pdbx_strand_id
1 'polypeptide(L)'
;MNNTSNDCFVAALQYRLQEQGRGSKKQLVRHAEVSPNHLSDILAMRRNAGQQLKERFAQGLGTTVEEMLTLGRRILASKEIIDNTSLGQKQATNTGKSALSLMEMAAQILQSNSVYQKFLSENIQSYYQAMESDAMKNLEEQDLRLMMQELSEKIQIWQNDLSNYYNDQKNKA
;
A
#
# COMPACT_ATOMS: atom_id res chain seq x y z
N MET A 1 -3.60 -26.01 -10.75
CA MET A 1 -3.34 -26.25 -12.20
C MET A 1 -1.95 -25.71 -12.52
N ASN A 2 -1.23 -26.23 -13.53
CA ASN A 2 0.06 -25.64 -13.93
C ASN A 2 -0.17 -24.27 -14.56
N ASN A 3 -0.06 -23.19 -13.76
CA ASN A 3 -0.19 -21.82 -14.24
C ASN A 3 0.88 -21.56 -15.31
N THR A 4 0.46 -21.23 -16.54
CA THR A 4 1.40 -20.97 -17.63
C THR A 4 2.06 -19.60 -17.45
N SER A 5 3.21 -19.38 -18.11
CA SER A 5 3.87 -18.06 -18.15
C SER A 5 2.92 -16.94 -18.61
N ASN A 6 1.94 -17.24 -19.48
CA ASN A 6 0.96 -16.25 -19.91
C ASN A 6 -0.05 -15.93 -18.80
N ASP A 7 -0.52 -16.94 -18.06
CA ASP A 7 -1.48 -16.75 -16.97
C ASP A 7 -0.89 -15.89 -15.86
N CYS A 8 0.36 -16.17 -15.46
CA CYS A 8 1.07 -15.35 -14.49
C CYS A 8 1.20 -13.91 -14.98
N PHE A 9 1.62 -13.72 -16.23
CA PHE A 9 1.79 -12.38 -16.79
C PHE A 9 0.46 -11.60 -16.84
N VAL A 10 -0.63 -12.22 -17.30
CA VAL A 10 -1.94 -11.57 -17.38
C VAL A 10 -2.47 -11.24 -15.98
N ALA A 11 -2.29 -12.12 -15.00
CA ALA A 11 -2.69 -11.84 -13.61
C ALA A 11 -1.97 -10.62 -13.03
N ALA A 12 -0.64 -10.52 -13.22
CA ALA A 12 0.14 -9.36 -12.81
C ALA A 12 -0.26 -8.08 -13.56
N LEU A 13 -0.54 -8.20 -14.86
CA LEU A 13 -0.97 -7.08 -15.70
C LEU A 13 -2.32 -6.51 -15.24
N GLN A 14 -3.29 -7.37 -14.93
CA GLN A 14 -4.57 -6.96 -14.36
C GLN A 14 -4.39 -6.23 -13.03
N TYR A 15 -3.56 -6.78 -12.13
CA TYR A 15 -3.29 -6.20 -10.82
C TYR A 15 -2.67 -4.81 -10.91
N ARG A 16 -1.59 -4.64 -11.68
CA ARG A 16 -0.90 -3.34 -11.83
C ARG A 16 -1.80 -2.27 -12.46
N LEU A 17 -2.61 -2.65 -13.45
CA LEU A 17 -3.58 -1.73 -14.06
C LEU A 17 -4.66 -1.29 -13.09
N GLN A 18 -5.04 -2.14 -12.14
CA GLN A 18 -5.98 -1.81 -11.06
C GLN A 18 -5.34 -0.87 -10.03
N GLU A 19 -4.10 -1.11 -9.61
CA GLU A 19 -3.36 -0.24 -8.68
C GLU A 19 -3.16 1.17 -9.24
N GLN A 20 -2.79 1.31 -10.51
CA GLN A 20 -2.57 2.62 -11.15
C GLN A 20 -3.88 3.40 -11.38
N GLY A 21 -5.05 2.76 -11.26
CA GLY A 21 -6.34 3.43 -11.31
C GLY A 21 -6.79 3.91 -12.70
N ARG A 22 -7.64 4.95 -12.74
CA ARG A 22 -8.32 5.38 -13.96
C ARG A 22 -7.32 5.97 -14.97
N GLY A 23 -7.31 5.42 -16.18
CA GLY A 23 -6.48 5.90 -17.30
C GLY A 23 -5.24 5.06 -17.59
N SER A 24 -4.86 4.15 -16.67
CA SER A 24 -3.72 3.24 -16.80
C SER A 24 -3.75 2.43 -18.10
N LYS A 25 -4.90 1.85 -18.46
CA LYS A 25 -5.10 1.12 -19.72
C LYS A 25 -4.83 1.99 -20.95
N LYS A 26 -5.29 3.25 -20.96
CA LYS A 26 -5.09 4.16 -22.09
C LYS A 26 -3.61 4.54 -22.23
N GLN A 27 -2.92 4.76 -21.12
CA GLN A 27 -1.49 5.06 -21.11
C GLN A 27 -0.67 3.84 -21.58
N LEU A 28 -1.00 2.65 -21.08
CA LEU A 28 -0.31 1.42 -21.45
C LEU A 28 -0.48 1.06 -22.92
N VAL A 29 -1.69 1.22 -23.48
CA VAL A 29 -1.98 1.02 -24.91
C VAL A 29 -1.14 1.96 -25.77
N ARG A 30 -1.00 3.22 -25.37
CA ARG A 30 -0.14 4.19 -26.07
C ARG A 30 1.33 3.81 -26.01
N HIS A 31 1.80 3.37 -24.84
CA HIS A 31 3.20 3.01 -24.65
C HIS A 31 3.59 1.72 -25.39
N ALA A 32 2.74 0.70 -25.35
CA ALA A 32 3.00 -0.58 -25.99
C ALA A 32 2.65 -0.62 -27.48
N GLU A 33 2.15 0.50 -28.04
CA GLU A 33 1.73 0.65 -29.44
C GLU A 33 0.71 -0.42 -29.89
N VAL A 34 -0.23 -0.75 -29.01
CA VAL A 34 -1.30 -1.72 -29.29
C VAL A 34 -2.66 -1.04 -29.35
N SER A 35 -3.68 -1.74 -29.86
CA SER A 35 -5.06 -1.24 -29.79
C SER A 35 -5.69 -1.55 -28.41
N PRO A 36 -6.65 -0.73 -27.95
CA PRO A 36 -7.40 -1.02 -26.72
C PRO A 36 -8.11 -2.38 -26.74
N ASN A 37 -8.57 -2.81 -27.92
CA ASN A 37 -9.20 -4.11 -28.12
C ASN A 37 -8.19 -5.24 -27.93
N HIS A 38 -6.97 -5.09 -28.46
CA HIS A 38 -5.92 -6.09 -28.29
C HIS A 38 -5.54 -6.24 -26.81
N LEU A 39 -5.36 -5.14 -26.08
CA LEU A 39 -5.12 -5.21 -24.64
C LEU A 39 -6.30 -5.88 -23.91
N SER A 40 -7.54 -5.57 -24.29
CA SER A 40 -8.72 -6.16 -23.67
C SER A 40 -8.81 -7.67 -23.92
N ASP A 41 -8.45 -8.15 -25.12
CA ASP A 41 -8.40 -9.58 -25.43
C ASP A 41 -7.34 -10.32 -24.63
N ILE A 42 -6.17 -9.70 -24.41
CA ILE A 42 -5.11 -10.23 -23.55
C ILE A 42 -5.58 -10.30 -22.09
N LEU A 43 -6.19 -9.22 -21.58
CA LEU A 43 -6.71 -9.18 -20.22
C LEU A 43 -7.85 -10.19 -20.00
N ALA A 44 -8.65 -10.46 -21.03
CA ALA A 44 -9.70 -11.47 -20.99
C ALA A 44 -9.18 -12.90 -21.25
N MET A 45 -7.86 -13.09 -21.38
CA MET A 45 -7.21 -14.37 -21.72
C MET A 45 -7.71 -15.00 -23.03
N ARG A 46 -8.27 -14.20 -23.94
CA ARG A 46 -8.69 -14.65 -25.28
C ARG A 46 -7.51 -14.70 -26.26
N ARG A 47 -6.42 -14.01 -25.93
CA ARG A 47 -5.16 -13.99 -26.68
C ARG A 47 -3.96 -14.01 -25.75
N ASN A 48 -2.90 -14.68 -26.19
CA ASN A 48 -1.63 -14.68 -25.50
C ASN A 48 -0.79 -13.49 -25.94
N ALA A 49 -0.10 -12.85 -24.99
CA ALA A 49 0.90 -11.85 -25.32
C ALA A 49 2.18 -12.56 -25.75
N GLY A 50 2.71 -12.22 -26.93
CA GLY A 50 4.05 -12.65 -27.33
C GLY A 50 5.12 -12.02 -26.43
N GLN A 51 6.33 -12.61 -26.41
CA GLN A 51 7.43 -12.18 -25.53
C GLN A 51 7.76 -10.69 -25.67
N GLN A 52 7.94 -10.20 -26.90
CA GLN A 52 8.21 -8.78 -27.16
C GLN A 52 7.11 -7.85 -26.66
N LEU A 53 5.84 -8.30 -26.73
CA LEU A 53 4.73 -7.51 -26.25
C LEU A 53 4.66 -7.49 -24.71
N LYS A 54 5.00 -8.61 -24.06
CA LYS A 54 5.15 -8.67 -22.61
C LYS A 54 6.22 -7.69 -22.11
N GLU A 55 7.34 -7.60 -22.82
CA GLU A 55 8.43 -6.66 -22.51
C GLU A 55 7.96 -5.21 -22.60
N ARG A 56 7.28 -4.83 -23.69
CA ARG A 56 6.72 -3.47 -23.84
C ARG A 56 5.70 -3.12 -22.75
N PHE A 57 4.84 -4.06 -22.38
CA PHE A 57 3.90 -3.85 -21.29
C PHE A 57 4.60 -3.70 -19.94
N ALA A 58 5.60 -4.53 -19.65
CA ALA A 58 6.37 -4.43 -18.41
C ALA A 58 7.11 -3.09 -18.34
N GLN A 59 7.76 -2.67 -19.44
CA GLN A 59 8.42 -1.38 -19.53
C GLN A 59 7.45 -0.21 -19.32
N GLY A 60 6.27 -0.26 -19.94
CA GLY A 60 5.22 0.76 -19.76
C GLY A 60 4.66 0.83 -18.34
N LEU A 61 4.89 -0.19 -17.52
CA LEU A 61 4.54 -0.25 -16.10
C LEU A 61 5.74 0.02 -15.19
N GLY A 62 6.93 0.29 -15.74
CA GLY A 62 8.15 0.54 -14.97
C GLY A 62 8.70 -0.69 -14.26
N THR A 63 8.55 -1.88 -14.84
CA THR A 63 8.97 -3.17 -14.26
C THR A 63 9.51 -4.11 -15.34
N THR A 64 9.98 -5.29 -14.96
CA THR A 64 10.48 -6.32 -15.90
C THR A 64 9.46 -7.45 -16.09
N VAL A 65 9.61 -8.22 -17.17
CA VAL A 65 8.77 -9.40 -17.41
C VAL A 65 8.94 -10.43 -16.28
N GLU A 66 10.16 -10.59 -15.76
CA GLU A 66 10.44 -11.54 -14.68
C GLU A 66 9.74 -11.15 -13.36
N GLU A 67 9.75 -9.87 -13.02
CA GLU A 67 9.00 -9.34 -11.87
C GLU A 67 7.49 -9.53 -12.05
N MET A 68 6.98 -9.31 -13.26
CA MET A 68 5.56 -9.55 -13.59
C MET A 68 5.20 -11.03 -13.46
N LEU A 69 6.06 -11.95 -13.90
CA LEU A 69 5.83 -13.39 -13.74
C LEU A 69 5.85 -13.80 -12.27
N THR A 70 6.77 -13.24 -11.47
CA THR A 70 6.87 -13.52 -10.04
C THR A 70 5.64 -13.01 -9.28
N LEU A 71 5.21 -11.79 -9.56
CA LEU A 71 3.97 -11.22 -9.02
C LEU A 71 2.76 -12.07 -9.43
N GLY A 72 2.69 -12.46 -10.69
CA GLY A 72 1.64 -13.30 -11.24
C GLY A 72 1.52 -14.66 -10.56
N ARG A 73 2.66 -15.33 -10.32
CA ARG A 73 2.72 -16.59 -9.56
C ARG A 73 2.15 -16.41 -8.15
N ARG A 74 2.54 -15.34 -7.46
CA ARG A 74 2.03 -15.03 -6.11
C ARG A 74 0.52 -14.81 -6.11
N ILE A 75 0.00 -14.04 -7.07
CA ILE A 75 -1.44 -13.78 -7.20
C ILE A 75 -2.21 -15.08 -7.47
N LEU A 76 -1.77 -15.88 -8.44
CA LEU A 76 -2.47 -17.11 -8.79
C LEU A 76 -2.40 -18.15 -7.66
N ALA A 77 -1.26 -18.27 -6.97
CA ALA A 77 -1.15 -19.10 -5.78
C ALA A 77 -2.14 -18.68 -4.69
N SER A 78 -2.26 -17.36 -4.43
CA SER A 78 -3.24 -16.83 -3.47
C SER A 78 -4.69 -17.14 -3.87
N LYS A 79 -4.98 -17.15 -5.17
CA LYS A 79 -6.32 -17.45 -5.70
C LYS A 79 -6.65 -18.94 -5.61
N GLU A 80 -5.69 -19.82 -5.87
CA GLU A 80 -5.87 -21.27 -5.69
C GLU A 80 -6.13 -21.64 -4.22
N ILE A 81 -5.53 -20.92 -3.26
CA ILE A 81 -5.82 -21.10 -1.83
C ILE A 81 -7.29 -20.73 -1.54
N ILE A 82 -7.77 -19.61 -2.08
CA ILE A 82 -9.15 -19.15 -1.89
C ILE A 82 -10.16 -20.10 -2.54
N ASP A 83 -9.88 -20.58 -3.76
CA ASP A 83 -10.78 -21.50 -4.49
C ASP A 83 -10.85 -22.90 -3.87
N ASN A 84 -9.76 -23.41 -3.27
CA ASN A 84 -9.74 -24.70 -2.56
C ASN A 84 -10.44 -24.67 -1.19
N THR A 85 -10.78 -23.48 -0.67
CA THR A 85 -11.48 -23.31 0.61
C THR A 85 -12.99 -23.11 0.44
N SER A 86 -13.58 -23.53 -0.70
CA SER A 86 -15.03 -23.57 -1.00
C SER A 86 -15.91 -22.65 -0.16
N LEU A 87 -15.69 -21.34 -0.30
CA LEU A 87 -16.77 -20.36 -0.20
C LEU A 87 -17.00 -19.86 -1.61
N GLY A 88 -17.99 -20.50 -2.25
CA GLY A 88 -18.28 -20.39 -3.66
C GLY A 88 -18.35 -18.96 -4.18
N GLN A 89 -17.80 -18.79 -5.38
CA GLN A 89 -18.17 -17.86 -6.42
C GLN A 89 -19.05 -16.68 -5.98
N LYS A 90 -18.44 -15.50 -5.95
CA LYS A 90 -18.88 -14.38 -6.80
C LYS A 90 -17.72 -13.42 -7.00
N GLN A 91 -17.41 -13.23 -8.28
CA GLN A 91 -16.68 -12.11 -8.87
C GLN A 91 -16.24 -11.03 -7.88
N ALA A 92 -14.93 -10.91 -7.63
CA ALA A 92 -14.39 -9.70 -7.04
C ALA A 92 -14.34 -8.59 -8.10
N THR A 93 -15.52 -8.12 -8.50
CA THR A 93 -15.70 -6.70 -8.76
C THR A 93 -15.38 -5.97 -7.46
N ASN A 94 -14.79 -4.78 -7.55
CA ASN A 94 -14.67 -3.85 -6.42
C ASN A 94 -15.97 -3.86 -5.61
N THR A 95 -15.95 -4.50 -4.44
CA THR A 95 -17.09 -4.54 -3.54
C THR A 95 -16.59 -4.21 -2.16
N GLY A 96 -17.25 -3.23 -1.55
CA GLY A 96 -17.07 -2.86 -0.16
C GLY A 96 -17.31 -4.06 0.75
N LYS A 97 -16.28 -4.87 0.94
CA LYS A 97 -16.14 -5.66 2.15
C LYS A 97 -15.91 -4.65 3.25
N SER A 98 -16.88 -4.50 4.13
CA SER A 98 -16.72 -3.68 5.31
C SER A 98 -15.48 -4.15 6.07
N ALA A 99 -14.79 -3.24 6.74
CA ALA A 99 -13.67 -3.60 7.61
C ALA A 99 -14.05 -4.76 8.55
N LEU A 100 -15.31 -4.79 8.99
CA LEU A 100 -15.90 -5.85 9.79
C LEU A 100 -15.81 -7.23 9.13
N SER A 101 -16.20 -7.36 7.86
CA SER A 101 -16.12 -8.65 7.15
C SER A 101 -14.69 -9.16 6.92
N LEU A 102 -13.72 -8.24 6.81
CA LEU A 102 -12.31 -8.59 6.71
C LEU A 102 -11.74 -8.99 8.07
N MET A 103 -12.17 -8.32 9.14
CA MET A 103 -11.81 -8.66 10.52
C MET A 103 -12.37 -10.03 10.92
N GLU A 104 -13.60 -10.36 10.54
CA GLU A 104 -14.21 -11.67 10.78
C GLU A 104 -13.43 -12.79 10.06
N MET A 105 -13.04 -12.56 8.81
CA MET A 105 -12.21 -13.49 8.06
C MET A 105 -10.82 -13.67 8.71
N ALA A 106 -10.18 -12.59 9.14
CA ALA A 106 -8.92 -12.66 9.86
C ALA A 106 -9.06 -13.43 11.18
N ALA A 107 -10.13 -13.20 11.93
CA ALA A 107 -10.42 -13.93 13.17
C ALA A 107 -10.59 -15.43 12.92
N GLN A 108 -11.29 -15.83 11.86
CA GLN A 108 -11.44 -17.23 11.48
C GLN A 108 -10.09 -17.88 11.12
N ILE A 109 -9.22 -17.18 10.38
CA ILE A 109 -7.89 -17.69 10.05
C ILE A 109 -7.03 -17.84 11.31
N LEU A 110 -7.10 -16.87 12.23
CA LEU A 110 -6.37 -16.90 13.50
C LEU A 110 -6.86 -17.99 14.45
N GLN A 111 -8.14 -18.34 14.41
CA GLN A 111 -8.74 -19.42 15.21
C GLN A 111 -8.55 -20.80 14.56
N SER A 112 -8.36 -20.83 13.24
CA SER A 112 -8.02 -22.06 12.54
C SER A 112 -6.56 -22.46 12.81
N ASN A 113 -6.30 -23.76 12.92
CA ASN A 113 -4.94 -24.29 12.99
C ASN A 113 -4.33 -24.39 11.57
N SER A 114 -4.49 -23.33 10.78
CA SER A 114 -4.06 -23.27 9.39
C SER A 114 -2.60 -22.81 9.28
N VAL A 115 -1.94 -23.17 8.19
CA VAL A 115 -0.59 -22.69 7.87
C VAL A 115 -0.49 -21.15 7.78
N TYR A 116 -1.62 -20.46 7.58
CA TYR A 116 -1.70 -19.01 7.50
C TYR A 116 -1.87 -18.34 8.87
N GLN A 117 -2.25 -19.09 9.90
CA GLN A 117 -2.42 -18.57 11.26
C GLN A 117 -1.14 -17.87 11.74
N LYS A 118 0.00 -18.57 11.68
CA LYS A 118 1.30 -18.04 12.10
C LYS A 118 1.70 -16.80 11.31
N PHE A 119 1.61 -16.86 9.98
CA PHE A 119 1.99 -15.74 9.11
C PHE A 119 1.10 -14.50 9.35
N LEU A 120 -0.21 -14.70 9.55
CA LEU A 120 -1.14 -13.62 9.85
C LEU A 120 -0.88 -13.02 11.23
N SER A 121 -0.63 -13.84 12.25
CA SER A 121 -0.25 -13.38 13.59
C SER A 121 1.02 -12.53 13.56
N GLU A 122 2.08 -12.99 12.87
CA GLU A 122 3.34 -12.26 12.74
C GLU A 122 3.17 -10.93 12.02
N ASN A 123 2.34 -10.88 10.96
CA ASN A 123 2.04 -9.63 10.26
C ASN A 123 1.27 -8.66 11.17
N ILE A 124 0.20 -9.12 11.84
CA ILE A 124 -0.59 -8.28 12.75
C ILE A 124 0.30 -7.70 13.85
N GLN A 125 1.18 -8.53 14.43
CA GLN A 125 2.11 -8.09 15.46
C GLN A 125 3.10 -7.04 14.94
N SER A 126 3.66 -7.26 13.75
CA SER A 126 4.60 -6.32 13.13
C SER A 126 3.95 -4.97 12.84
N TYR A 127 2.72 -4.97 12.33
CA TYR A 127 1.96 -3.74 12.10
C TYR A 127 1.60 -3.03 13.40
N TYR A 128 1.18 -3.77 14.43
CA TYR A 128 0.89 -3.19 15.74
C TYR A 128 2.12 -2.50 16.34
N GLN A 129 3.28 -3.16 16.32
CA GLN A 129 4.54 -2.60 16.82
C GLN A 129 4.99 -1.37 16.04
N ALA A 130 4.84 -1.37 14.71
CA ALA A 130 5.15 -0.21 13.89
C ALA A 130 4.24 0.99 14.23
N MET A 131 2.93 0.74 14.35
CA MET A 131 1.96 1.77 14.74
C MET A 131 2.22 2.31 16.16
N GLU A 132 2.56 1.45 17.11
CA GLU A 132 2.88 1.83 18.48
C GLU A 132 4.17 2.65 18.55
N SER A 133 5.21 2.26 17.79
CA SER A 133 6.46 3.02 17.71
C SER A 133 6.25 4.40 17.09
N ASP A 134 5.48 4.50 16.02
CA ASP A 134 5.18 5.80 15.38
C ASP A 134 4.27 6.66 16.26
N ALA A 135 3.30 6.07 16.95
CA ALA A 135 2.47 6.78 17.92
C ALA A 135 3.29 7.32 19.10
N MET A 136 4.21 6.53 19.65
CA MET A 136 5.12 6.98 20.72
C MET A 136 6.03 8.11 20.26
N LYS A 137 6.64 8.01 19.07
CA LYS A 137 7.48 9.08 18.50
C LYS A 137 6.70 10.39 18.34
N ASN A 138 5.47 10.31 17.84
CA ASN A 138 4.63 11.49 17.66
C ASN A 138 4.23 12.14 19.00
N LEU A 139 4.00 11.34 20.04
CA LEU A 139 3.73 11.85 21.39
C LEU A 139 4.97 12.55 21.98
N GLU A 140 6.14 11.93 21.87
CA GLU A 140 7.40 12.54 22.33
C GLU A 140 7.71 13.84 21.58
N GLU A 141 7.50 13.88 20.26
CA GLU A 141 7.68 15.09 19.44
C GLU A 141 6.69 16.19 19.84
N GLN A 142 5.45 15.83 20.17
CA GLN A 142 4.44 16.77 20.65
C GLN A 142 4.82 17.35 22.02
N ASP A 143 5.27 16.52 22.96
CA ASP A 143 5.72 16.94 24.29
C ASP A 143 6.95 17.85 24.21
N LEU A 144 7.92 17.50 23.35
CA LEU A 144 9.08 18.34 23.06
C LEU A 144 8.65 19.71 22.52
N ARG A 145 7.68 19.75 21.61
CA ARG A 145 7.18 21.00 21.03
C ARG A 145 6.48 21.87 22.07
N LEU A 146 5.70 21.28 22.97
CA LEU A 146 5.07 22.01 24.09
C LEU A 146 6.13 22.59 25.03
N MET A 147 7.14 21.80 25.40
CA MET A 147 8.24 22.27 26.26
C MET A 147 9.04 23.40 25.61
N MET A 148 9.29 23.32 24.29
CA MET A 148 9.94 24.39 23.55
C MET A 148 9.12 25.68 23.54
N GLN A 149 7.79 25.58 23.43
CA GLN A 149 6.91 26.74 23.48
C GLN A 149 6.94 27.40 24.86
N GLU A 150 6.84 26.61 25.95
CA GLU A 150 6.92 27.13 27.31
C GLU A 150 8.25 27.85 27.60
N LEU A 151 9.36 27.28 27.12
CA LEU A 151 10.68 27.91 27.24
C LEU A 151 10.74 29.22 26.46
N SER A 152 10.19 29.25 25.24
CA SER A 152 10.12 30.46 24.43
C SER A 152 9.32 31.57 25.11
N GLU A 153 8.19 31.23 25.73
CA GLU A 153 7.36 32.19 26.48
C GLU A 153 8.12 32.75 27.69
N LYS A 154 8.81 31.90 28.45
CA LYS A 154 9.64 32.32 29.60
C LYS A 154 10.78 33.25 29.18
N ILE A 155 11.47 32.95 28.07
CA ILE A 155 12.52 33.82 27.52
C ILE A 155 11.95 35.18 27.15
N GLN A 156 10.77 35.23 26.52
CA GLN A 156 10.13 36.49 26.15
C GLN A 156 9.78 37.33 27.37
N ILE A 157 9.26 36.71 28.43
CA ILE A 157 8.97 37.41 29.70
C ILE A 157 10.26 38.01 30.27
N TRP A 158 11.33 37.22 30.38
CA TRP A 158 12.61 37.71 30.90
C TRP A 158 13.22 38.82 30.05
N GLN A 159 13.09 38.75 28.72
CA GLN A 159 13.53 39.83 27.82
C GLN A 159 12.75 41.12 28.07
N ASN A 160 11.43 41.02 28.28
CA ASN A 160 10.59 42.18 28.59
C ASN A 160 10.95 42.77 29.96
N ASP A 161 11.15 41.93 30.98
CA ASP A 161 11.53 42.36 32.33
C ASP A 161 12.89 43.06 32.36
N LEU A 162 13.88 42.51 31.64
CA LEU A 162 15.19 43.14 31.46
C LEU A 162 15.05 44.50 30.77
N SER A 163 14.27 44.58 29.68
CA SER A 163 14.04 45.84 28.96
C SER A 163 13.39 46.90 29.85
N ASN A 164 12.39 46.51 30.63
CA ASN A 164 11.72 47.38 31.60
C ASN A 164 12.69 47.86 32.68
N TYR A 165 13.51 46.97 33.24
CA TYR A 165 14.53 47.31 34.22
C TYR A 165 15.54 48.34 33.69
N TYR A 166 16.05 48.17 32.46
CA TYR A 166 16.98 49.12 31.86
C TYR A 166 16.34 50.49 31.60
N ASN A 167 15.08 50.52 31.16
CA ASN A 167 14.34 51.77 30.95
C ASN A 167 14.11 52.52 32.28
N ASP A 168 13.78 51.80 33.35
CA ASP A 168 13.59 52.37 34.69
C ASP A 168 14.88 52.93 35.29
N GLN A 169 16.04 52.29 35.04
CA GLN A 169 17.35 52.81 35.44
C GLN A 169 17.71 54.08 34.67
N LYS A 170 17.41 54.13 33.37
CA LYS A 170 17.68 55.29 32.52
C LYS A 170 16.83 56.51 32.89
N ASN A 171 15.60 56.31 33.36
CA ASN A 171 14.71 57.40 33.78
C ASN A 171 15.01 57.94 35.20
N LYS A 172 15.90 57.28 35.95
CA LYS A 172 16.31 57.68 37.31
C LYS A 172 17.68 58.39 37.37
N ALA A 173 18.41 58.44 36.25
CA ALA A 173 19.68 59.14 36.10
C ALA A 173 19.47 60.48 35.37
#